data_AF-A0A1Y5X591-F1
#
_entry.id   AF-A0A1Y5X591-F1
#
_cell.length_a   1.000
_cell.length_b   1.000
_cell.length_c   1.000
_cell.angle_alpha   90.00
_cell.angle_beta   90.00
_cell.angle_gamma   90.00
#
_symmetry.space_group_name_H-M   'P 1'
#
loop_
_entity.id
_entity.type
_entity.pdbx_description
1 polymer ?
#
loop_
_entity_poly.entity_id
_entity_poly.type
_entity_poly.pdbx_seq_one_letter_code
_entity_poly.pdbx_strand_id
1 'polypeptide(L)'
;MSDEDGGGVAGLAGDPAWRLTLLTGGRWSVAERAFQHDGHSWVVGLTPVQSAVALIVWRDDEVMAHARGDEAAMCAAARGWVSRILGRSEITESI
;
A
#
# COMPACT_ATOMS: atom_id res chain seq x y z
N MET A 1 -2.29 25.82 -11.96
CA MET A 1 -2.54 25.46 -10.55
C MET A 1 -3.07 24.05 -10.62
N SER A 2 -2.19 23.06 -10.54
CA SER A 2 -2.47 21.69 -10.95
C SER A 2 -1.87 20.75 -9.90
N ASP A 3 -2.61 20.57 -8.82
CA ASP A 3 -2.32 19.60 -7.75
C ASP A 3 -3.63 18.93 -7.33
N GLU A 4 -4.40 18.45 -8.32
CA GLU A 4 -5.54 17.53 -8.13
C GLU A 4 -5.17 16.13 -8.64
N ASP A 5 -4.00 15.63 -8.24
CA ASP A 5 -3.65 14.24 -8.47
C ASP A 5 -3.60 13.55 -7.11
N GLY A 6 -4.47 12.58 -6.89
CA GLY A 6 -4.57 11.76 -5.67
C GLY A 6 -3.33 10.88 -5.44
N GLY A 7 -2.12 11.34 -5.73
CA GLY A 7 -0.87 10.61 -5.68
C GLY A 7 -0.34 10.30 -4.28
N GLY A 8 -0.71 11.11 -3.27
CA GLY A 8 -0.25 10.96 -1.88
C GLY A 8 -1.23 10.22 -0.96
N VAL A 9 -1.00 10.30 0.34
CA VAL A 9 -1.79 9.56 1.35
C VAL A 9 -3.28 9.96 1.32
N ALA A 10 -3.60 11.20 0.97
CA ALA A 10 -4.96 11.68 0.83
C ALA A 10 -5.73 10.94 -0.27
N GLY A 11 -5.06 10.57 -1.37
CA GLY A 11 -5.67 9.76 -2.41
C GLY A 11 -5.81 8.29 -2.02
N LEU A 12 -5.05 7.78 -1.05
CA LEU A 12 -5.31 6.48 -0.43
C LEU A 12 -6.52 6.58 0.51
N ALA A 13 -6.63 7.68 1.28
CA ALA A 13 -7.75 7.94 2.18
C ALA A 13 -9.12 7.94 1.46
N GLY A 14 -9.14 8.31 0.19
CA GLY A 14 -10.36 8.30 -0.64
C GLY A 14 -10.78 6.91 -1.11
N ASP A 15 -9.92 5.88 -1.00
CA ASP A 15 -10.24 4.50 -1.36
C ASP A 15 -10.62 3.71 -0.09
N PRO A 16 -11.87 3.23 0.05
CA PRO A 16 -12.32 2.53 1.26
C PRO A 16 -11.61 1.18 1.49
N ALA A 17 -10.88 0.65 0.51
CA ALA A 17 -10.04 -0.53 0.69
C ALA A 17 -8.76 -0.23 1.49
N TRP A 18 -8.39 1.05 1.65
CA TRP A 18 -7.27 1.48 2.48
C TRP A 18 -7.75 1.92 3.85
N ARG A 19 -7.11 1.38 4.88
CA ARG A 19 -7.27 1.82 6.26
C ARG A 19 -6.17 2.82 6.59
N LEU A 20 -6.55 4.04 6.98
CA LEU A 20 -5.64 5.04 7.51
C LEU A 20 -5.82 5.16 9.02
N THR A 21 -4.72 5.08 9.75
CA THR A 21 -4.66 5.40 11.17
C THR A 21 -4.11 6.81 11.33
N LEU A 22 -4.84 7.65 12.07
CA LEU A 22 -4.45 9.02 12.38
C LEU A 22 -4.00 9.13 13.84
N LEU A 23 -2.96 9.92 14.06
CA LEU A 23 -2.52 10.39 15.36
C LEU A 23 -3.35 11.59 15.81
N THR A 24 -3.26 11.91 17.09
CA THR A 24 -3.76 13.18 17.64
C THR A 24 -3.16 14.35 16.85
N GLY A 25 -4.02 15.24 16.34
CA GLY A 25 -3.61 16.36 15.48
C GLY A 25 -3.70 16.07 13.97
N GLY A 26 -4.29 14.94 13.56
CA GLY A 26 -4.67 14.67 12.17
C GLY A 26 -3.53 14.21 11.26
N ARG A 27 -2.32 14.04 11.80
CA ARG A 27 -1.21 13.40 11.07
C ARG A 27 -1.46 11.90 10.98
N TRP A 28 -1.23 11.30 9.83
CA TRP A 28 -1.33 9.86 9.69
C TRP A 28 -0.12 9.14 10.31
N SER A 29 -0.32 7.92 10.82
CA SER A 29 0.75 7.05 11.33
C SER A 29 0.92 5.79 10.50
N VAL A 30 -0.17 5.25 9.95
CA VAL A 30 -0.16 4.06 9.10
C VAL A 30 -1.21 4.23 8.02
N ALA A 31 -0.90 3.82 6.80
CA ALA A 31 -1.87 3.57 5.75
C ALA A 31 -1.65 2.14 5.25
N GLU A 32 -2.67 1.29 5.30
CA GLU A 32 -2.53 -0.10 4.90
C GLU A 32 -3.72 -0.59 4.10
N ARG A 33 -3.47 -1.54 3.21
CA ARG A 33 -4.50 -2.32 2.54
C ARG A 33 -4.22 -3.80 2.77
N ALA A 34 -5.15 -4.47 3.42
CA ALA A 34 -5.12 -5.90 3.69
C ALA A 34 -6.15 -6.62 2.82
N PHE A 35 -5.77 -7.75 2.22
CA PHE A 35 -6.66 -8.52 1.34
C PHE A 35 -6.18 -9.97 1.19
N GLN A 36 -7.07 -10.85 0.74
CA GLN A 36 -6.76 -12.24 0.41
C GLN A 36 -6.59 -12.38 -1.10
N HIS A 37 -5.56 -13.10 -1.55
CA HIS A 37 -5.31 -13.40 -2.97
C HIS A 37 -4.46 -14.66 -3.12
N ASP A 38 -4.84 -15.55 -4.04
CA ASP A 38 -4.21 -16.86 -4.28
C ASP A 38 -4.02 -17.71 -3.00
N GLY A 39 -4.97 -17.65 -2.07
CA GLY A 39 -4.91 -18.37 -0.79
C GLY A 39 -3.96 -17.78 0.26
N HIS A 40 -3.39 -16.60 0.00
CA HIS A 40 -2.49 -15.91 0.91
C HIS A 40 -3.08 -14.60 1.44
N SER A 41 -2.70 -14.26 2.68
CA SER A 41 -2.97 -12.97 3.26
C SER A 41 -1.94 -11.96 2.79
N TRP A 42 -2.37 -10.86 2.19
CA TRP A 42 -1.49 -9.79 1.77
C TRP A 42 -1.74 -8.52 2.58
N VAL A 43 -0.66 -7.85 2.97
CA VAL A 43 -0.72 -6.51 3.56
C VAL A 43 0.26 -5.62 2.81
N VAL A 44 -0.23 -4.49 2.30
CA VAL A 44 0.61 -3.42 1.76
C VAL A 44 0.50 -2.25 2.72
N GLY A 45 1.56 -1.96 3.47
CA GLY A 45 1.58 -0.94 4.50
C GLY A 45 2.56 0.19 4.21
N LEU A 46 2.16 1.40 4.58
CA LEU A 46 2.95 2.62 4.56
C LEU A 46 3.03 3.17 5.98
N THR A 47 4.21 3.67 6.36
CA THR A 47 4.45 4.28 7.68
C THR A 47 5.38 5.49 7.50
N PRO A 48 5.05 6.69 8.03
CA PRO A 48 5.97 7.80 8.04
C PRO A 48 7.18 7.48 8.93
N VAL A 49 8.39 7.73 8.42
CA VAL A 49 9.66 7.51 9.11
C VAL A 49 10.58 8.73 8.92
N GLN A 50 10.73 9.52 9.99
CA GLN A 50 11.49 10.78 9.97
C GLN A 50 11.05 11.67 8.79
N SER A 51 11.92 11.91 7.80
CA SER A 51 11.68 12.71 6.59
C SER A 51 11.19 11.93 5.37
N ALA A 52 10.77 10.67 5.53
CA ALA A 52 10.36 9.81 4.42
C ALA A 52 9.15 8.95 4.82
N VAL A 53 8.67 8.14 3.89
CA VAL A 53 7.68 7.08 4.10
C VAL A 53 8.34 5.74 3.83
N ALA A 54 8.12 4.77 4.70
CA ALA A 54 8.48 3.38 4.50
C ALA A 54 7.30 2.63 3.89
N LEU A 55 7.56 1.83 2.87
CA LEU A 55 6.65 0.84 2.31
C LEU A 55 7.13 -0.54 2.74
N ILE A 56 6.21 -1.38 3.20
CA ILE A 56 6.45 -2.80 3.44
C ILE A 56 5.29 -3.60 2.87
N VAL A 57 5.61 -4.70 2.19
CA VAL A 57 4.65 -5.65 1.64
C VAL A 57 4.85 -6.98 2.34
N TRP A 58 3.79 -7.50 2.95
CA TRP A 58 3.76 -8.81 3.58
C TRP A 58 2.89 -9.77 2.79
N ARG A 59 3.32 -11.03 2.77
CA ARG A 59 2.52 -12.20 2.40
C ARG A 59 2.55 -13.14 3.60
N ASP A 60 1.39 -13.38 4.18
CA ASP A 60 1.21 -14.06 5.46
C ASP A 60 2.07 -13.40 6.54
N ASP A 61 3.13 -14.06 6.98
CA ASP A 61 4.10 -13.61 7.98
C ASP A 61 5.47 -13.24 7.38
N GLU A 62 5.62 -13.30 6.04
CA GLU A 62 6.87 -13.03 5.34
C GLU A 62 6.89 -11.63 4.69
N VAL A 63 8.01 -10.90 4.84
CA VAL A 63 8.24 -9.64 4.15
C VAL A 63 8.67 -9.91 2.71
N MET A 64 7.83 -9.53 1.75
CA MET A 64 8.08 -9.72 0.32
C MET A 64 8.86 -8.56 -0.31
N ALA A 65 8.64 -7.35 0.18
CA ALA A 65 9.35 -6.17 -0.27
C ALA A 65 9.35 -5.10 0.80
N HIS A 66 10.38 -4.25 0.77
CA HIS A 66 10.43 -3.02 1.53
C HIS A 66 11.10 -1.92 0.72
N ALA A 67 10.65 -0.69 0.89
CA ALA A 67 11.24 0.49 0.28
C ALA A 67 11.08 1.70 1.20
N ARG A 68 11.85 2.77 0.93
CA ARG A 68 11.71 4.06 1.61
C ARG A 68 11.89 5.18 0.59
N GLY A 69 11.05 6.20 0.67
CA GLY A 69 11.08 7.33 -0.25
C GLY A 69 10.15 8.46 0.18
N ASP A 70 9.95 9.44 -0.68
CA ASP A 70 8.94 10.47 -0.45
C ASP A 70 7.52 9.87 -0.45
N GLU A 71 6.56 10.60 0.12
CA GLU A 71 5.19 10.11 0.32
C GLU A 71 4.52 9.74 -1.01
N ALA A 72 4.65 10.58 -2.04
CA ALA A 72 3.98 10.37 -3.32
C ALA A 72 4.53 9.14 -4.04
N ALA A 73 5.86 8.99 -4.12
CA ALA A 73 6.49 7.82 -4.71
C ALA A 73 6.11 6.53 -3.99
N MET A 74 6.04 6.55 -2.65
CA MET A 74 5.69 5.36 -1.87
C MET A 74 4.20 5.02 -1.99
N CYS A 75 3.31 6.01 -2.03
CA CYS A 75 1.88 5.77 -2.30
C CYS A 75 1.66 5.18 -3.70
N ALA A 76 2.37 5.68 -4.71
CA ALA A 76 2.34 5.11 -6.06
C ALA A 76 2.89 3.67 -6.10
N ALA A 77 4.00 3.41 -5.41
CA ALA A 77 4.57 2.07 -5.29
C ALA A 77 3.61 1.10 -4.60
N ALA A 78 2.93 1.53 -3.54
CA ALA A 78 1.91 0.76 -2.83
C ALA A 78 0.76 0.33 -3.77
N ARG A 79 0.19 1.27 -4.53
CA ARG A 79 -0.84 0.95 -5.55
C ARG A 79 -0.33 -0.01 -6.61
N GLY A 80 0.92 0.19 -7.06
CA GLY A 80 1.57 -0.70 -8.01
C GLY A 80 1.71 -2.13 -7.48
N TRP A 81 2.03 -2.31 -6.20
CA TRP A 81 2.05 -3.64 -5.57
C TRP A 81 0.67 -4.27 -5.53
N VAL A 82 -0.35 -3.54 -5.06
CA VAL A 82 -1.74 -4.02 -5.02
C VAL A 82 -2.20 -4.47 -6.41
N SER A 83 -1.95 -3.67 -7.45
CA SER A 83 -2.30 -4.02 -8.82
C SER A 83 -1.56 -5.26 -9.34
N ARG A 84 -0.26 -5.42 -9.02
CA ARG A 84 0.51 -6.59 -9.43
C ARG A 84 0.04 -7.87 -8.75
N ILE A 85 -0.32 -7.80 -7.46
CA ILE A 85 -0.79 -8.96 -6.71
C ILE A 85 -2.18 -9.36 -7.24
N LEU A 86 -3.14 -8.42 -7.25
CA LEU A 86 -4.51 -8.71 -7.68
C LEU A 86 -4.65 -9.02 -9.17
N GLY A 87 -3.74 -8.50 -10.00
CA GLY A 87 -3.69 -8.81 -11.44
C GLY A 87 -3.02 -10.13 -11.77
N ARG A 88 -2.42 -10.82 -10.79
CA ARG A 88 -1.81 -12.13 -10.96
C ARG A 88 -2.90 -13.20 -10.83
N SER A 89 -3.60 -13.48 -11.93
CA SER A 89 -4.45 -14.68 -12.00
C SER A 89 -3.55 -15.89 -12.25
N GLU A 90 -3.69 -16.93 -11.42
CA GLU A 90 -3.15 -18.25 -11.74
C GLU A 90 -3.76 -18.75 -13.05
N ILE A 91 -2.97 -18.85 -14.12
CA ILE A 91 -3.29 -19.77 -15.21
C ILE A 91 -2.95 -21.16 -14.65
N THR A 92 -3.92 -21.81 -14.03
CA THR A 92 -3.82 -23.22 -13.69
C THR A 92 -3.99 -24.01 -15.00
N GLU A 93 -2.89 -24.27 -15.72
CA GLU A 93 -2.88 -25.33 -16.73
C GLU A 93 -2.84 -26.68 -16.00
N SER A 94 -4.02 -27.28 -15.85
CA SER A 94 -4.15 -28.72 -15.64
C SER A 94 -4.04 -29.42 -16.99
N ILE A 95 -2.97 -30.18 -17.24
CA ILE A 95 -2.99 -31.36 -18.12
C ILE A 95 -2.07 -32.44 -17.53
#